data_AF-H2Z4V0-F1
#
_entry.id   AF-H2Z4V0-F1
#
_cell.length_a   1.000
_cell.length_b   1.000
_cell.length_c   1.000
_cell.angle_alpha   90.00
_cell.angle_beta   90.00
_cell.angle_gamma   90.00
#
_symmetry.space_group_name_H-M   'P 1'
#
loop_
_entity.id
_entity.type
_entity.pdbx_description
1 polymer ?
#
loop_
_entity_poly.entity_id
_entity_poly.type
_entity_poly.pdbx_seq_one_letter_code
_entity_poly.pdbx_strand_id
1 'polypeptide(L)'
;MSECSDVAIQATCDDASLCKRYAVQRGYWEDKYIGYMVQSSTSRKQPEISRGYYARTEAIWKLLVQFVSIMEQKCQIVSLGAGLDTTYWRLHEAGLVPHGYFEVDFIDVVTRKIRCIGTKPALRSCLSDFETQSDKSCLHCGAYRLVSADLRDILKLEDKLISAGIDFRLPTLFLAECVLIYMAPDKSSNLINWITDKFNDCVFINYEQINMDDSFAKVMINNLKLRNCWLAGAQACLSKQVQMNRFLDNGWLNVVCNDMWNIYNRLPDRQRIERLEMLDESELLEQLLQHYCLMVAVKDTSDLGLEMML
;
A
#
# COMPACT_ATOMS: atom_id res chain seq x y z
N MET A 1 -18.79 12.11 -2.42
CA MET A 1 -17.89 12.40 -3.55
C MET A 1 -18.60 11.96 -4.81
N SER A 2 -18.44 12.67 -5.94
CA SER A 2 -19.09 12.32 -7.21
C SER A 2 -18.35 11.20 -7.93
N GLU A 3 -19.03 10.43 -8.79
CA GLU A 3 -18.44 9.35 -9.61
C GLU A 3 -17.20 9.81 -10.41
N CYS A 4 -17.18 11.07 -10.85
CA CYS A 4 -16.04 11.68 -11.55
C CYS A 4 -14.74 11.70 -10.70
N SER A 5 -14.88 11.89 -9.38
CA SER A 5 -13.74 11.83 -8.45
C SER A 5 -13.21 10.41 -8.28
N ASP A 6 -14.08 9.41 -8.29
CA ASP A 6 -13.70 8.01 -8.08
C ASP A 6 -12.93 7.47 -9.30
N VAL A 7 -13.33 7.85 -10.53
CA VAL A 7 -12.58 7.51 -11.75
C VAL A 7 -11.15 8.09 -11.71
N ALA A 8 -11.00 9.34 -11.28
CA ALA A 8 -9.68 9.95 -11.15
C ALA A 8 -8.82 9.28 -10.07
N ILE A 9 -9.44 8.88 -8.95
CA ILE A 9 -8.75 8.11 -7.90
C ILE A 9 -8.29 6.76 -8.45
N GLN A 10 -9.14 6.02 -9.16
CA GLN A 10 -8.76 4.75 -9.78
C GLN A 10 -7.61 4.92 -10.79
N ALA A 11 -7.56 6.03 -11.53
CA ALA A 11 -6.47 6.32 -12.45
C ALA A 11 -5.10 6.49 -11.75
N THR A 12 -5.07 6.81 -10.45
CA THR A 12 -3.82 6.86 -9.67
C THR A 12 -3.15 5.47 -9.55
N CYS A 13 -3.94 4.40 -9.66
CA CYS A 13 -3.44 3.03 -9.74
C CYS A 13 -2.50 2.84 -10.95
N ASP A 14 -2.87 3.40 -12.10
CA ASP A 14 -2.06 3.34 -13.31
C ASP A 14 -0.77 4.14 -13.16
N ASP A 15 -0.86 5.36 -12.64
CA ASP A 15 0.32 6.20 -12.39
C ASP A 15 1.32 5.53 -11.46
N ALA A 16 0.85 4.93 -10.35
CA ALA A 16 1.69 4.21 -9.41
C ALA A 16 2.33 2.96 -10.04
N SER A 17 1.53 2.16 -10.75
CA SER A 17 2.00 0.94 -11.40
C SER A 17 3.04 1.22 -12.48
N LEU A 18 2.85 2.28 -13.27
CA LEU A 18 3.79 2.72 -14.29
C LEU A 18 5.11 3.20 -13.70
N CYS A 19 5.07 3.96 -12.60
CA CYS A 19 6.28 4.40 -11.90
C CYS A 19 7.02 3.21 -11.28
N LYS A 20 6.31 2.28 -10.63
CA LYS A 20 6.87 1.04 -10.09
C LYS A 20 7.55 0.22 -11.20
N ARG A 21 6.86 -0.05 -12.32
CA ARG A 21 7.42 -0.78 -13.46
C ARG A 21 8.66 -0.08 -14.06
N TYR A 22 8.63 1.23 -14.21
CA TYR A 22 9.75 1.99 -14.75
C TYR A 22 11.00 1.86 -13.88
N ALA A 23 10.86 1.98 -12.56
CA ALA A 23 11.97 1.83 -11.62
C ALA A 23 12.53 0.39 -11.61
N VAL A 24 11.66 -0.63 -11.68
CA VAL A 24 12.09 -2.05 -11.80
C VAL A 24 12.92 -2.28 -13.05
N GLN A 25 12.50 -1.75 -14.20
CA GLN A 25 13.24 -1.88 -15.46
C GLN A 25 14.65 -1.27 -15.41
N ARG A 26 14.90 -0.36 -14.47
CA ARG A 26 16.19 0.32 -14.25
C ARG A 26 16.99 -0.30 -13.10
N GLY A 27 16.50 -1.39 -12.50
CA GLY A 27 17.21 -2.13 -11.47
C GLY A 27 17.11 -1.55 -10.07
N TYR A 28 16.11 -0.71 -9.79
CA TYR A 28 15.92 -0.19 -8.43
C TYR A 28 15.59 -1.31 -7.44
N TRP A 29 14.67 -2.21 -7.80
CA TRP A 29 14.43 -3.48 -7.09
C TRP A 29 14.02 -4.57 -8.09
N GLU A 30 13.97 -5.80 -7.62
CA GLU A 30 13.53 -6.96 -8.40
C GLU A 30 12.03 -7.20 -8.24
N ASP A 31 11.32 -7.22 -9.36
CA ASP A 31 9.91 -7.61 -9.46
C ASP A 31 9.64 -8.21 -10.84
N LYS A 32 9.51 -9.54 -10.86
CA LYS A 32 9.25 -10.30 -12.10
C LYS A 32 7.80 -10.19 -12.58
N TYR A 33 6.91 -9.65 -11.75
CA TYR A 33 5.47 -9.75 -11.92
C TYR A 33 4.83 -8.44 -12.39
N ILE A 34 5.38 -7.27 -12.04
CA ILE A 34 4.79 -5.97 -12.39
C ILE A 34 4.67 -5.77 -13.91
N GLY A 35 5.58 -6.39 -14.67
CA GLY A 35 5.54 -6.39 -16.13
C GLY A 35 4.31 -7.08 -16.73
N TYR A 36 3.64 -7.96 -15.97
CA TYR A 36 2.40 -8.63 -16.36
C TYR A 36 1.15 -7.81 -16.04
N MET A 37 1.24 -6.89 -15.08
CA MET A 37 0.10 -6.12 -14.55
C MET A 37 -0.18 -4.84 -15.35
N VAL A 38 0.87 -4.12 -15.74
CA VAL A 38 0.78 -2.84 -16.45
C VAL A 38 1.76 -2.84 -17.60
N GLN A 39 1.44 -2.25 -18.75
CA GLN A 39 2.36 -2.15 -19.88
C GLN A 39 3.49 -1.14 -19.61
N SER A 40 4.64 -1.28 -20.28
CA SER A 40 5.72 -0.30 -20.16
C SER A 40 5.33 1.00 -20.85
N SER A 41 5.60 2.12 -20.18
CA SER A 41 5.56 3.44 -20.81
C SER A 41 6.93 3.80 -21.39
N THR A 42 6.94 4.47 -22.54
CA THR A 42 8.15 5.09 -23.10
C THR A 42 8.49 6.43 -22.43
N SER A 43 7.56 6.97 -21.63
CA SER A 43 7.76 8.23 -20.92
C SER A 43 8.79 8.07 -19.82
N ARG A 44 9.89 8.83 -19.92
CA ARG A 44 10.91 8.89 -18.88
C ARG A 44 10.32 9.44 -17.58
N LYS A 45 10.73 8.86 -16.46
CA LYS A 45 10.51 9.39 -15.11
C LYS A 45 11.79 10.03 -14.62
N GLN A 46 11.65 11.10 -13.83
CA GLN A 46 12.81 11.77 -13.26
C GLN A 46 13.45 10.89 -12.16
N PRO A 47 14.78 10.96 -11.96
CA PRO A 47 15.50 10.11 -11.01
C PRO A 47 14.96 10.18 -9.57
N GLU A 48 14.53 11.36 -9.10
CA GLU A 48 13.95 11.56 -7.78
C GLU A 48 12.64 10.79 -7.59
N ILE A 49 11.84 10.63 -8.66
CA ILE A 49 10.62 9.82 -8.64
C ILE A 49 10.98 8.34 -8.51
N SER A 50 11.92 7.83 -9.32
CA SER A 50 12.37 6.44 -9.23
C SER A 50 12.97 6.12 -7.85
N ARG A 51 13.80 7.02 -7.29
CA ARG A 51 14.38 6.89 -5.94
C ARG A 51 13.30 6.92 -4.86
N GLY A 52 12.29 7.77 -4.98
CA GLY A 52 11.17 7.80 -4.04
C GLY A 52 10.33 6.52 -4.07
N TYR A 53 10.03 5.98 -5.26
CA TYR A 53 9.33 4.69 -5.37
C TYR A 53 10.16 3.52 -4.84
N TYR A 54 11.49 3.56 -4.99
CA TYR A 54 12.36 2.59 -4.34
C TYR A 54 12.27 2.71 -2.81
N ALA A 55 12.41 3.92 -2.26
CA ALA A 55 12.35 4.13 -0.81
C ALA A 55 11.03 3.61 -0.22
N ARG A 56 9.92 3.95 -0.88
CA ARG A 56 8.56 3.47 -0.59
C ARG A 56 8.47 1.94 -0.60
N THR A 57 8.87 1.33 -1.72
CA THR A 57 8.71 -0.12 -1.94
C THR A 57 9.61 -0.94 -1.02
N GLU A 58 10.87 -0.53 -0.84
CA GLU A 58 11.83 -1.24 -0.01
C GLU A 58 11.48 -1.14 1.48
N ALA A 59 11.07 0.03 1.96
CA ALA A 59 10.69 0.21 3.36
C ALA A 59 9.45 -0.64 3.73
N ILE A 60 8.42 -0.63 2.87
CA ILE A 60 7.23 -1.47 3.06
C ILE A 60 7.59 -2.95 2.97
N TRP A 61 8.41 -3.35 1.99
CA TRP A 61 8.85 -4.73 1.84
C TRP A 61 9.54 -5.25 3.09
N LYS A 62 10.45 -4.47 3.69
CA LYS A 62 11.13 -4.85 4.94
C LYS A 62 10.15 -5.08 6.08
N LEU A 63 9.16 -4.20 6.26
CA LEU A 63 8.14 -4.34 7.30
C LEU A 63 7.25 -5.57 7.07
N LEU A 64 6.85 -5.84 5.82
CA LEU A 64 6.06 -7.03 5.49
C LEU A 64 6.83 -8.32 5.77
N VAL A 65 8.09 -8.39 5.33
CA VAL A 65 8.96 -9.55 5.61
C VAL A 65 9.16 -9.72 7.12
N GLN A 66 9.40 -8.64 7.84
CA GLN A 66 9.54 -8.66 9.30
C GLN A 66 8.28 -9.19 9.97
N PHE A 67 7.10 -8.67 9.66
CA PHE A 67 5.83 -9.11 10.23
C PHE A 67 5.57 -10.60 9.97
N VAL A 68 5.72 -11.04 8.72
CA VAL A 68 5.51 -12.46 8.36
C VAL A 68 6.51 -13.37 9.08
N SER A 69 7.75 -12.89 9.28
CA SER A 69 8.79 -13.65 9.99
C SER A 69 8.51 -13.76 11.49
N ILE A 70 8.14 -12.66 12.16
CA ILE A 70 7.78 -12.66 13.59
C ILE A 70 6.61 -13.62 13.85
N MET A 71 5.63 -13.63 12.95
CA MET A 71 4.43 -14.47 13.07
C MET A 71 4.62 -15.89 12.55
N GLU A 72 5.81 -16.26 12.06
CA GLU A 72 6.10 -17.57 11.45
C GLU A 72 5.06 -17.96 10.37
N GLN A 73 4.67 -17.00 9.52
CA GLN A 73 3.63 -17.15 8.48
C GLN A 73 2.20 -17.45 9.00
N LYS A 74 1.98 -17.55 10.32
CA LYS A 74 0.65 -17.75 10.96
C LYS A 74 -0.11 -16.44 11.13
N CYS A 75 -0.12 -15.62 10.07
CA CYS A 75 -0.70 -14.28 10.07
C CYS A 75 -1.50 -14.00 8.80
N GLN A 76 -2.22 -12.89 8.80
CA GLN A 76 -2.93 -12.37 7.63
C GLN A 76 -2.36 -11.02 7.21
N ILE A 77 -2.44 -10.72 5.91
CA ILE A 77 -2.12 -9.41 5.37
C ILE A 77 -3.33 -8.91 4.59
N VAL A 78 -3.76 -7.67 4.85
CA VAL A 78 -4.85 -7.01 4.14
C VAL A 78 -4.31 -5.74 3.47
N SER A 79 -4.10 -5.78 2.16
CA SER A 79 -3.74 -4.63 1.34
C SER A 79 -5.02 -3.87 0.94
N LEU A 80 -5.20 -2.70 1.52
CA LEU A 80 -6.34 -1.81 1.32
C LEU A 80 -5.99 -0.86 0.16
N GLY A 81 -6.81 -0.84 -0.89
CA GLY A 81 -6.51 -0.10 -2.12
C GLY A 81 -5.28 -0.66 -2.83
N ALA A 82 -5.24 -1.98 -2.98
CA ALA A 82 -4.06 -2.72 -3.44
C ALA A 82 -3.64 -2.38 -4.88
N GLY A 83 -4.54 -1.84 -5.70
CA GLY A 83 -4.27 -1.57 -7.09
C GLY A 83 -3.77 -2.81 -7.83
N LEU A 84 -2.75 -2.60 -8.67
CA LEU A 84 -2.08 -3.68 -9.41
C LEU A 84 -0.80 -4.16 -8.72
N ASP A 85 -0.74 -4.06 -7.39
CA ASP A 85 0.42 -4.49 -6.61
C ASP A 85 0.74 -5.98 -6.78
N THR A 86 2.01 -6.33 -6.62
CA THR A 86 2.59 -7.64 -6.93
C THR A 86 3.20 -8.31 -5.70
N THR A 87 3.01 -7.73 -4.52
CA THR A 87 3.68 -8.15 -3.29
C THR A 87 3.36 -9.59 -2.91
N TYR A 88 2.13 -10.08 -3.15
CA TYR A 88 1.79 -11.49 -2.94
C TYR A 88 2.76 -12.43 -3.68
N TRP A 89 2.99 -12.20 -4.97
CA TRP A 89 3.89 -13.04 -5.77
C TRP A 89 5.35 -12.92 -5.33
N ARG A 90 5.78 -11.73 -4.90
CA ARG A 90 7.12 -11.51 -4.33
C ARG A 90 7.30 -12.27 -3.00
N LEU A 91 6.29 -12.24 -2.12
CA LEU A 91 6.28 -13.03 -0.87
C LEU A 91 6.28 -14.53 -1.16
N HIS A 92 5.49 -14.98 -2.14
CA HIS A 92 5.47 -16.36 -2.59
C HIS A 92 6.84 -16.83 -3.08
N GLU A 93 7.50 -16.06 -3.94
CA GLU A 93 8.85 -16.36 -4.43
C GLU A 93 9.89 -16.39 -3.30
N ALA A 94 9.74 -15.53 -2.29
CA ALA A 94 10.59 -15.52 -1.10
C ALA A 94 10.30 -16.65 -0.10
N GLY A 95 9.28 -17.50 -0.34
CA GLY A 95 8.87 -18.54 0.60
C GLY A 95 8.13 -18.02 1.84
N LEU A 96 7.64 -16.79 1.80
CA LEU A 96 7.02 -16.04 2.91
C LEU A 96 5.51 -15.86 2.71
N VAL A 97 4.81 -16.89 2.22
CA VAL A 97 3.36 -16.85 2.03
C VAL A 97 2.66 -16.82 3.40
N PRO A 98 1.83 -15.81 3.73
CA PRO A 98 1.06 -15.79 4.98
C PRO A 98 -0.13 -16.76 4.92
N HIS A 99 -0.79 -17.00 6.06
CA HIS A 99 -2.02 -17.80 6.13
C HIS A 99 -3.12 -17.26 5.21
N GLY A 100 -3.25 -15.92 5.14
CA GLY A 100 -4.16 -15.24 4.22
C GLY A 100 -3.59 -13.92 3.70
N TYR A 101 -3.69 -13.68 2.40
CA TYR A 101 -3.33 -12.43 1.76
C TYR A 101 -4.55 -11.86 1.04
N PHE A 102 -5.12 -10.81 1.60
CA PHE A 102 -6.32 -10.15 1.12
C PHE A 102 -5.96 -8.84 0.43
N GLU A 103 -6.47 -8.65 -0.77
CA GLU A 103 -6.40 -7.38 -1.48
C GLU A 103 -7.81 -6.85 -1.67
N VAL A 104 -7.98 -5.55 -1.40
CA VAL A 104 -9.25 -4.86 -1.52
C VAL A 104 -9.08 -3.67 -2.44
N ASP A 105 -9.96 -3.52 -3.43
CA ASP A 105 -10.02 -2.33 -4.29
C ASP A 105 -11.42 -2.14 -4.89
N PHE A 106 -11.63 -1.09 -5.67
CA PHE A 106 -12.84 -0.91 -6.46
C PHE A 106 -13.00 -2.02 -7.51
N ILE A 107 -14.27 -2.31 -7.85
CA ILE A 107 -14.63 -3.41 -8.75
C ILE A 107 -13.93 -3.35 -10.11
N ASP A 108 -13.74 -2.15 -10.68
CA ASP A 108 -13.07 -1.99 -11.97
C ASP A 108 -11.59 -2.36 -11.91
N VAL A 109 -10.91 -1.99 -10.81
CA VAL A 109 -9.51 -2.35 -10.56
C VAL A 109 -9.37 -3.85 -10.32
N VAL A 110 -10.26 -4.43 -9.49
CA VAL A 110 -10.31 -5.88 -9.23
C VAL A 110 -10.54 -6.67 -10.51
N THR A 111 -11.55 -6.30 -11.30
CA THR A 111 -11.88 -6.98 -12.57
C THR A 111 -10.69 -6.95 -13.53
N ARG A 112 -10.00 -5.81 -13.60
CA ARG A 112 -8.79 -5.66 -14.42
C ARG A 112 -7.66 -6.56 -13.91
N LYS A 113 -7.41 -6.59 -12.59
CA LYS A 113 -6.36 -7.42 -12.00
C LYS A 113 -6.64 -8.92 -12.23
N ILE A 114 -7.89 -9.36 -12.04
CA ILE A 114 -8.33 -10.73 -12.35
C ILE A 114 -8.03 -11.08 -13.81
N ARG A 115 -8.33 -10.18 -14.75
CA ARG A 115 -8.00 -10.38 -16.17
C ARG A 115 -6.49 -10.49 -16.41
N CYS A 116 -5.68 -9.64 -15.77
CA CYS A 116 -4.22 -9.72 -15.87
C CYS A 116 -3.71 -11.07 -15.35
N ILE A 117 -4.17 -11.51 -14.17
CA ILE A 117 -3.83 -12.81 -13.59
C ILE A 117 -4.23 -13.95 -14.53
N GLY A 118 -5.50 -13.98 -14.97
CA GLY A 118 -6.03 -15.06 -15.80
C GLY A 118 -5.32 -15.24 -17.14
N THR A 119 -4.83 -14.16 -17.74
CA THR A 119 -4.14 -14.21 -19.05
C THR A 119 -2.66 -14.57 -18.97
N LYS A 120 -2.07 -14.65 -17.77
CA LYS A 120 -0.61 -14.78 -17.59
C LYS A 120 -0.27 -16.04 -16.77
N PRO A 121 0.25 -17.10 -17.40
CA PRO A 121 0.61 -18.34 -16.71
C PRO A 121 1.53 -18.14 -15.51
N ALA A 122 2.50 -17.21 -15.61
CA ALA A 122 3.44 -16.90 -14.53
C ALA A 122 2.78 -16.35 -13.26
N LEU A 123 1.62 -15.69 -13.37
CA LEU A 123 0.86 -15.25 -12.20
C LEU A 123 -0.01 -16.38 -11.64
N ARG A 124 -0.61 -17.19 -12.52
CA ARG A 124 -1.49 -18.31 -12.14
C ARG A 124 -0.74 -19.43 -11.45
N SER A 125 0.50 -19.71 -11.83
CA SER A 125 1.30 -20.80 -11.23
C SER A 125 1.58 -20.60 -9.74
N CYS A 126 1.45 -19.38 -9.22
CA CYS A 126 1.60 -19.07 -7.79
C CYS A 126 0.28 -19.16 -7.02
N LEU A 127 -0.83 -19.47 -7.69
CA LEU A 127 -2.19 -19.51 -7.12
C LEU A 127 -2.73 -20.93 -7.19
N SER A 128 -3.02 -21.55 -6.05
CA SER A 128 -3.71 -22.85 -6.05
C SER A 128 -5.17 -22.68 -6.45
N ASP A 129 -5.75 -23.70 -7.09
CA ASP A 129 -7.18 -23.81 -7.38
C ASP A 129 -7.77 -22.72 -8.28
N PHE A 130 -6.93 -21.96 -9.00
CA PHE A 130 -7.37 -20.89 -9.90
C PHE A 130 -8.37 -21.38 -10.96
N GLU A 131 -8.23 -22.60 -11.46
CA GLU A 131 -9.10 -23.18 -12.50
C GLU A 131 -10.55 -23.38 -12.03
N THR A 132 -10.80 -23.36 -10.73
CA THR A 132 -12.15 -23.53 -10.15
C THR A 132 -12.94 -22.22 -10.03
N GLN A 133 -12.32 -21.08 -10.36
CA GLN A 133 -12.91 -19.76 -10.15
C GLN A 133 -13.83 -19.36 -11.31
N SER A 134 -15.10 -19.11 -11.01
CA SER A 134 -16.10 -18.65 -11.98
C SER A 134 -16.50 -17.18 -11.82
N ASP A 135 -16.24 -16.58 -10.65
CA ASP A 135 -16.60 -15.19 -10.37
C ASP A 135 -15.56 -14.22 -10.96
N LYS A 136 -16.04 -13.12 -11.56
CA LYS A 136 -15.20 -12.04 -12.11
C LYS A 136 -15.06 -10.86 -11.15
N SER A 137 -15.81 -10.85 -10.05
CA SER A 137 -15.85 -9.79 -9.05
C SER A 137 -15.01 -10.07 -7.81
N CYS A 138 -14.55 -11.31 -7.64
CA CYS A 138 -13.58 -11.72 -6.62
C CYS A 138 -12.72 -12.87 -7.12
N LEU A 139 -11.60 -13.13 -6.42
CA LEU A 139 -10.74 -14.27 -6.69
C LEU A 139 -10.26 -14.88 -5.38
N HIS A 140 -10.61 -16.14 -5.11
CA HIS A 140 -10.17 -16.86 -3.92
C HIS A 140 -9.32 -18.08 -4.32
N CYS A 141 -8.00 -18.02 -4.12
CA CYS A 141 -7.06 -19.04 -4.58
C CYS A 141 -6.02 -19.35 -3.50
N GLY A 142 -6.11 -20.50 -2.83
CA GLY A 142 -5.17 -20.88 -1.77
C GLY A 142 -5.15 -19.90 -0.62
N ALA A 143 -4.04 -19.20 -0.42
CA ALA A 143 -3.90 -18.11 0.56
C ALA A 143 -4.29 -16.73 0.00
N TYR A 144 -4.39 -16.55 -1.32
CA TYR A 144 -4.67 -15.25 -1.95
C TYR A 144 -6.17 -15.00 -2.08
N ARG A 145 -6.60 -13.79 -1.74
CA ARG A 145 -7.98 -13.30 -1.83
C ARG A 145 -7.97 -11.92 -2.45
N LEU A 146 -8.72 -11.73 -3.53
CA LEU A 146 -8.93 -10.42 -4.16
C LEU A 146 -10.42 -10.11 -4.11
N VAL A 147 -10.75 -8.96 -3.53
CA VAL A 147 -12.11 -8.62 -3.12
C VAL A 147 -12.46 -7.21 -3.61
N SER A 148 -13.60 -7.06 -4.28
CA SER A 148 -14.13 -5.74 -4.61
C SER A 148 -14.92 -5.14 -3.45
N ALA A 149 -14.46 -4.01 -2.90
CA ALA A 149 -15.20 -3.25 -1.91
C ALA A 149 -14.79 -1.77 -1.93
N ASP A 150 -15.73 -0.89 -1.61
CA ASP A 150 -15.44 0.51 -1.33
C ASP A 150 -15.03 0.65 0.14
N LEU A 151 -13.78 1.08 0.39
CA LEU A 151 -13.24 1.25 1.74
C LEU A 151 -14.00 2.28 2.60
N ARG A 152 -14.83 3.12 1.97
CA ARG A 152 -15.68 4.10 2.66
C ARG A 152 -16.95 3.47 3.27
N ASP A 153 -17.32 2.26 2.83
CA ASP A 153 -18.48 1.49 3.26
C ASP A 153 -18.02 0.28 4.09
N ILE A 154 -17.80 0.52 5.39
CA ILE A 154 -17.23 -0.45 6.32
C ILE A 154 -18.09 -1.72 6.45
N LEU A 155 -19.42 -1.60 6.38
CA LEU A 155 -20.31 -2.76 6.49
C LEU A 155 -20.10 -3.69 5.29
N LYS A 156 -20.08 -3.14 4.07
CA LYS A 156 -19.81 -3.95 2.88
C LYS A 156 -18.39 -4.50 2.85
N LEU A 157 -17.40 -3.72 3.32
CA LEU A 157 -16.03 -4.19 3.44
C LEU A 157 -15.94 -5.41 4.36
N GLU A 158 -16.53 -5.34 5.55
CA GLU A 158 -16.56 -6.44 6.51
C GLU A 158 -17.25 -7.67 5.93
N ASP A 159 -18.45 -7.53 5.37
CA ASP A 159 -19.21 -8.64 4.76
C ASP A 159 -18.39 -9.37 3.69
N LYS A 160 -17.66 -8.60 2.88
CA LYS A 160 -16.83 -9.13 1.79
C LYS A 160 -15.57 -9.82 2.31
N LEU A 161 -14.91 -9.28 3.33
CA LEU A 161 -13.76 -9.93 3.97
C LEU A 161 -14.17 -11.22 4.70
N ILE A 162 -15.31 -11.22 5.39
CA ILE A 162 -15.89 -12.43 6.00
C ILE A 162 -16.17 -13.49 4.93
N SER A 163 -16.79 -13.09 3.82
CA SER A 163 -17.06 -13.99 2.69
C SER A 163 -15.78 -14.54 2.05
N ALA A 164 -14.66 -13.81 2.15
CA ALA A 164 -13.34 -14.24 1.70
C ALA A 164 -12.60 -15.13 2.72
N GLY A 165 -13.15 -15.29 3.92
CA GLY A 165 -12.62 -16.14 4.98
C GLY A 165 -11.57 -15.46 5.86
N ILE A 166 -11.68 -14.15 6.08
CA ILE A 166 -10.83 -13.48 7.08
C ILE A 166 -11.10 -14.03 8.49
N ASP A 167 -10.05 -14.31 9.25
CA ASP A 167 -10.15 -14.71 10.66
C ASP A 167 -9.75 -13.55 11.57
N PHE A 168 -10.72 -13.03 12.33
CA PHE A 168 -10.50 -11.92 13.28
C PHE A 168 -9.62 -12.28 14.47
N ARG A 169 -9.32 -13.57 14.68
CA ARG A 169 -8.48 -14.07 15.77
C ARG A 169 -7.00 -14.15 15.39
N LEU A 170 -6.68 -14.10 14.09
CA LEU A 170 -5.30 -14.19 13.63
C LEU A 170 -4.62 -12.82 13.65
N PRO A 171 -3.31 -12.77 13.95
CA PRO A 171 -2.53 -11.55 13.82
C PRO A 171 -2.61 -11.02 12.39
N THR A 172 -3.03 -9.76 12.24
CA THR A 172 -3.35 -9.20 10.92
C THR A 172 -2.64 -7.88 10.67
N LEU A 173 -1.88 -7.79 9.59
CA LEU A 173 -1.28 -6.56 9.11
C LEU A 173 -2.17 -5.92 8.04
N PHE A 174 -2.49 -4.64 8.22
CA PHE A 174 -3.18 -3.80 7.25
C PHE A 174 -2.19 -2.88 6.57
N LEU A 175 -2.25 -2.80 5.24
CA LEU A 175 -1.39 -1.93 4.43
C LEU A 175 -2.27 -0.95 3.65
N ALA A 176 -2.06 0.35 3.87
CA ALA A 176 -2.61 1.42 3.03
C ALA A 176 -1.45 2.19 2.38
N GLU A 177 -1.27 1.99 1.07
CA GLU A 177 -0.13 2.50 0.31
C GLU A 177 -0.55 3.64 -0.65
N CYS A 178 -0.58 4.87 -0.14
CA CYS A 178 -1.21 6.06 -0.74
C CYS A 178 -2.71 5.85 -0.97
N VAL A 179 -3.46 5.58 0.09
CA VAL A 179 -4.90 5.27 -0.03
C VAL A 179 -5.76 6.18 0.85
N LEU A 180 -5.42 6.33 2.13
CA LEU A 180 -6.27 7.08 3.06
C LEU A 180 -6.38 8.57 2.70
N ILE A 181 -5.36 9.14 2.07
CA ILE A 181 -5.34 10.51 1.52
C ILE A 181 -6.48 10.80 0.53
N TYR A 182 -6.99 9.78 -0.18
CA TYR A 182 -8.09 9.94 -1.14
C TYR A 182 -9.48 9.92 -0.48
N MET A 183 -9.56 9.57 0.80
CA MET A 183 -10.80 9.50 1.56
C MET A 183 -10.94 10.72 2.46
N ALA A 184 -12.18 11.16 2.71
CA ALA A 184 -12.42 12.18 3.72
C ALA A 184 -11.93 11.69 5.10
N PRO A 185 -11.47 12.59 5.99
CA PRO A 185 -10.92 12.20 7.29
C PRO A 185 -11.88 11.35 8.13
N ASP A 186 -13.18 11.63 8.11
CA ASP A 186 -14.19 10.84 8.83
C ASP A 186 -14.26 9.39 8.33
N LYS A 187 -14.19 9.18 7.01
CA LYS A 187 -14.28 7.84 6.40
C LYS A 187 -13.06 6.99 6.69
N SER A 188 -11.89 7.61 6.63
CA SER A 188 -10.63 6.93 6.91
C SER A 188 -10.44 6.67 8.41
N SER A 189 -10.84 7.59 9.30
CA SER A 189 -10.88 7.34 10.74
C SER A 189 -11.84 6.19 11.08
N ASN A 190 -13.01 6.12 10.44
CA ASN A 190 -13.94 5.00 10.64
C ASN A 190 -13.31 3.65 10.26
N LEU A 191 -12.54 3.59 9.16
CA LEU A 191 -11.80 2.38 8.77
C LEU A 191 -10.72 2.02 9.81
N ILE A 192 -9.94 3.01 10.26
CA ILE A 192 -8.87 2.82 11.25
C ILE A 192 -9.44 2.30 12.57
N ASN A 193 -10.56 2.86 13.04
CA ASN A 193 -11.26 2.43 14.26
C ASN A 193 -11.88 1.04 14.13
N TRP A 194 -12.51 0.74 12.98
CA TRP A 194 -13.10 -0.58 12.75
C TRP A 194 -12.07 -1.70 12.87
N ILE A 195 -10.82 -1.47 12.42
CA ILE A 195 -9.74 -2.47 12.56
C ILE A 195 -9.47 -2.75 14.04
N THR A 196 -9.30 -1.73 14.86
CA THR A 196 -8.99 -1.90 16.29
C THR A 196 -10.17 -2.45 17.08
N ASP A 197 -11.41 -2.23 16.63
CA ASP A 197 -12.59 -2.87 17.22
C ASP A 197 -12.68 -4.37 16.91
N LYS A 198 -12.21 -4.80 15.73
CA LYS A 198 -12.37 -6.18 15.25
C LYS A 198 -11.18 -7.10 15.53
N PHE A 199 -9.97 -6.55 15.54
CA PHE A 199 -8.74 -7.31 15.69
C PHE A 199 -8.07 -7.00 17.03
N ASN A 200 -7.66 -8.05 17.72
CA ASN A 200 -6.94 -7.95 18.99
C ASN A 200 -5.46 -7.63 18.76
N ASP A 201 -4.85 -8.30 17.79
CA ASP A 201 -3.43 -8.19 17.49
C ASP A 201 -3.26 -7.80 16.02
N CYS A 202 -2.93 -6.53 15.78
CA CYS A 202 -2.85 -5.99 14.45
C CYS A 202 -1.78 -4.92 14.30
N VAL A 203 -1.27 -4.80 13.07
CA VAL A 203 -0.31 -3.77 12.65
C VAL A 203 -0.94 -3.00 11.50
N PHE A 204 -0.79 -1.68 11.47
CA PHE A 204 -1.15 -0.86 10.33
C PHE A 204 0.08 -0.17 9.77
N ILE A 205 0.32 -0.36 8.48
CA ILE A 205 1.32 0.38 7.71
C ILE A 205 0.59 1.39 6.83
N ASN A 206 0.80 2.68 7.10
CA ASN A 206 0.30 3.77 6.26
C ASN A 206 1.48 4.46 5.57
N TYR A 207 1.51 4.43 4.25
CA TYR A 207 2.41 5.26 3.45
C TYR A 207 1.57 6.32 2.75
N GLU A 208 1.77 7.59 3.06
CA GLU A 208 1.10 8.68 2.34
C GLU A 208 1.82 10.02 2.56
N GLN A 209 1.20 11.11 2.12
CA GLN A 209 1.76 12.44 2.25
C GLN A 209 1.80 12.92 3.70
N ILE A 210 2.71 13.85 3.95
CA ILE A 210 2.87 14.57 5.21
C ILE A 210 3.35 16.00 4.94
N ASN A 211 3.31 16.88 5.96
CA ASN A 211 3.73 18.28 5.86
C ASN A 211 2.94 19.06 4.79
N MET A 212 1.63 18.81 4.71
CA MET A 212 0.78 19.30 3.62
C MET A 212 0.30 20.77 3.78
N ASP A 213 1.05 21.63 4.49
CA ASP A 213 0.67 23.04 4.74
C ASP A 213 1.57 24.09 4.06
N ASP A 214 2.72 23.67 3.53
CA ASP A 214 3.76 24.55 3.02
C ASP A 214 3.57 24.93 1.53
N SER A 215 4.54 25.64 0.96
CA SER A 215 4.50 26.05 -0.45
C SER A 215 4.63 24.87 -1.41
N PHE A 216 5.44 23.87 -1.08
CA PHE A 216 5.62 22.67 -1.90
C PHE A 216 4.34 21.84 -1.95
N ALA A 217 3.73 21.60 -0.79
CA ALA A 217 2.44 20.92 -0.66
C ALA A 217 1.34 21.61 -1.46
N LYS A 218 1.27 22.95 -1.44
CA LYS A 218 0.31 23.71 -2.26
C LYS A 218 0.49 23.47 -3.75
N VAL A 219 1.74 23.44 -4.24
CA VAL A 219 2.04 23.11 -5.63
C VAL A 219 1.62 21.68 -5.95
N MET A 220 1.94 20.72 -5.08
CA MET A 220 1.55 19.32 -5.22
C MET A 220 0.03 19.14 -5.30
N ILE A 221 -0.72 19.74 -4.37
CA ILE A 221 -2.19 19.70 -4.35
C ILE A 221 -2.76 20.31 -5.63
N ASN A 222 -2.24 21.45 -6.07
CA ASN A 222 -2.72 22.10 -7.29
C ASN A 222 -2.44 21.25 -8.54
N ASN A 223 -1.26 20.63 -8.64
CA ASN A 223 -0.92 19.72 -9.73
C ASN A 223 -1.86 18.51 -9.82
N LEU A 224 -2.29 17.97 -8.67
CA LEU A 224 -3.25 16.86 -8.62
C LEU A 224 -4.68 17.30 -8.97
N LYS A 225 -5.10 18.48 -8.50
CA LYS A 225 -6.39 19.08 -8.87
C LYS A 225 -6.52 19.30 -10.37
N LEU A 226 -5.45 19.71 -11.05
CA LEU A 226 -5.42 19.84 -12.51
C LEU A 226 -5.65 18.51 -13.25
N ARG A 227 -5.43 17.37 -12.58
CA ARG A 227 -5.72 16.01 -13.08
C ARG A 227 -7.05 15.46 -12.55
N ASN A 228 -7.91 16.31 -12.00
CA ASN A 228 -9.16 15.95 -11.32
C ASN A 228 -9.00 15.00 -10.12
N CYS A 229 -7.78 14.90 -9.57
CA CYS A 229 -7.48 14.09 -8.41
C CYS A 229 -7.53 14.93 -7.13
N TRP A 230 -8.59 14.74 -6.33
CA TRP A 230 -8.80 15.47 -5.09
C TRP A 230 -8.25 14.68 -3.89
N LEU A 231 -7.39 15.32 -3.09
CA LEU A 231 -6.87 14.76 -1.84
C LEU A 231 -7.83 15.07 -0.69
N ALA A 232 -8.94 14.33 -0.59
CA ALA A 232 -9.98 14.56 0.41
C ALA A 232 -9.46 14.47 1.86
N GLY A 233 -8.38 13.69 2.08
CA GLY A 233 -7.75 13.47 3.37
C GLY A 233 -6.58 14.41 3.68
N ALA A 234 -6.31 15.44 2.87
CA ALA A 234 -5.14 16.31 3.04
C ALA A 234 -5.03 16.94 4.44
N GLN A 235 -6.16 17.23 5.09
CA GLN A 235 -6.20 17.76 6.46
C GLN A 235 -5.62 16.79 7.51
N ALA A 236 -5.67 15.48 7.25
CA ALA A 236 -5.05 14.47 8.10
C ALA A 236 -3.54 14.33 7.87
N CYS A 237 -2.97 15.06 6.90
CA CYS A 237 -1.59 14.97 6.46
C CYS A 237 -0.78 16.24 6.74
N LEU A 238 -1.26 17.12 7.64
CA LEU A 238 -0.60 18.39 7.92
C LEU A 238 0.77 18.23 8.61
N SER A 239 0.94 17.22 9.46
CA SER A 239 2.21 16.96 10.15
C SER A 239 2.31 15.53 10.67
N LYS A 240 3.50 15.14 11.16
CA LYS A 240 3.73 13.83 11.82
C LYS A 240 2.78 13.61 12.97
N GLN A 241 2.59 14.64 13.80
CA GLN A 241 1.72 14.55 14.96
C GLN A 241 0.26 14.36 14.56
N VAL A 242 -0.21 15.02 13.50
CA VAL A 242 -1.59 14.83 13.00
C VAL A 242 -1.79 13.41 12.48
N GLN A 243 -0.82 12.86 11.74
CA GLN A 243 -0.86 11.46 11.30
C GLN A 243 -0.88 10.49 12.48
N MET A 244 -0.03 10.71 13.49
CA MET A 244 0.01 9.83 14.66
C MET A 244 -1.29 9.90 15.47
N ASN A 245 -1.80 11.12 15.73
CA ASN A 245 -3.05 11.32 16.47
C ASN A 245 -4.23 10.65 15.77
N ARG A 246 -4.30 10.68 14.43
CA ARG A 246 -5.34 9.97 13.68
C ARG A 246 -5.43 8.49 14.02
N PHE A 247 -4.31 7.83 14.34
CA PHE A 247 -4.33 6.42 14.76
C PHE A 247 -4.56 6.28 16.26
N LEU A 248 -3.88 7.08 17.10
CA LEU A 248 -4.05 7.06 18.56
C LEU A 248 -5.50 7.33 18.97
N ASP A 249 -6.15 8.31 18.35
CA ASP A 249 -7.54 8.70 18.61
C ASP A 249 -8.55 7.64 18.13
N ASN A 250 -8.12 6.64 17.34
CA ASN A 250 -8.94 5.56 16.79
C ASN A 250 -8.47 4.18 17.31
N GLY A 251 -8.04 4.12 18.58
CA GLY A 251 -7.84 2.88 19.33
C GLY A 251 -6.49 2.18 19.13
N TRP A 252 -5.54 2.79 18.42
CA TRP A 252 -4.18 2.26 18.32
C TRP A 252 -3.35 2.66 19.54
N LEU A 253 -2.54 1.73 20.05
CA LEU A 253 -1.80 1.91 21.31
C LEU A 253 -0.43 2.54 21.09
N ASN A 254 0.32 1.99 20.13
CA ASN A 254 1.66 2.43 19.81
C ASN A 254 1.72 2.87 18.35
N VAL A 255 2.26 4.07 18.09
CA VAL A 255 2.30 4.65 16.74
C VAL A 255 3.65 5.34 16.53
N VAL A 256 4.33 5.03 15.43
CA VAL A 256 5.57 5.69 15.00
C VAL A 256 5.39 6.21 13.58
N CYS A 257 5.85 7.44 13.33
CA CYS A 257 5.78 8.08 12.01
C CYS A 257 7.12 8.72 11.66
N ASN A 258 7.72 8.30 10.54
CA ASN A 258 8.96 8.88 10.01
C ASN A 258 8.72 9.40 8.59
N ASP A 259 9.33 10.54 8.26
CA ASP A 259 9.38 11.00 6.88
C ASP A 259 10.27 10.07 6.04
N MET A 260 10.01 10.03 4.74
CA MET A 260 10.70 9.14 3.83
C MET A 260 12.16 9.54 3.60
N TRP A 261 12.55 10.79 3.89
CA TRP A 261 13.94 11.21 3.77
C TRP A 261 14.81 10.52 4.82
N ASN A 262 14.37 10.56 6.07
CA ASN A 262 15.01 9.84 7.17
C ASN A 262 15.02 8.32 6.97
N ILE A 263 13.98 7.76 6.34
CA ILE A 263 13.95 6.34 6.00
C ILE A 263 14.94 6.04 4.87
N TYR A 264 14.91 6.80 3.78
CA TYR A 264 15.79 6.63 2.63
C TYR A 264 17.27 6.68 3.03
N ASN A 265 17.64 7.61 3.92
CA ASN A 265 19.00 7.74 4.44
C ASN A 265 19.48 6.52 5.25
N ARG A 266 18.56 5.70 5.77
CA ARG A 266 18.84 4.50 6.57
C ARG A 266 18.76 3.18 5.77
N LEU A 267 18.36 3.23 4.49
CA LEU A 267 18.26 2.02 3.66
C LEU A 267 19.66 1.47 3.30
N PRO A 268 19.90 0.16 3.43
CA PRO A 268 21.24 -0.44 3.28
C PRO A 268 21.79 -0.35 1.84
N ASP A 269 20.91 -0.43 0.84
CA ASP A 269 21.28 -0.51 -0.57
C ASP A 269 21.40 0.86 -1.26
N ARG A 270 21.33 1.96 -0.51
CA ARG A 270 21.29 3.33 -1.04
C ARG A 270 22.40 3.63 -2.05
N GLN A 271 23.65 3.27 -1.74
CA GLN A 271 24.79 3.53 -2.63
C GLN A 271 24.68 2.82 -3.99
N ARG A 272 24.05 1.64 -4.03
CA ARG A 272 23.77 0.94 -5.29
C ARG A 272 22.74 1.72 -6.10
N ILE A 273 21.66 2.16 -5.44
CA ILE A 273 20.56 2.89 -6.05
C ILE A 273 20.98 4.24 -6.62
N GLU A 274 21.79 4.99 -5.89
CA GLU A 274 22.24 6.31 -6.32
C GLU A 274 23.17 6.28 -7.55
N ARG A 275 23.72 5.11 -7.88
CA ARG A 275 24.54 4.89 -9.08
C ARG A 275 23.73 4.48 -10.32
N LEU A 276 22.44 4.15 -10.18
CA LEU A 276 21.60 3.75 -11.32
C LEU A 276 21.25 4.92 -12.23
N GLU A 277 21.05 6.10 -11.62
CA GLU A 277 20.68 7.34 -12.31
C GLU A 277 21.39 8.52 -11.65
N MET A 278 21.99 9.38 -12.46
CA MET A 278 22.51 10.67 -12.02
C MET A 278 21.37 11.55 -11.54
N LEU A 279 21.55 12.19 -10.38
CA LEU A 279 20.62 13.17 -9.82
C LEU A 279 21.44 14.41 -9.49
N ASP A 280 21.20 15.49 -10.24
CA ASP A 280 21.96 16.74 -10.12
C ASP A 280 21.49 17.57 -8.93
N GLU A 281 20.19 17.57 -8.62
CA GLU A 281 19.57 18.37 -7.57
C GLU A 281 19.06 17.45 -6.43
N SER A 282 19.92 17.19 -5.46
CA SER A 282 19.60 16.33 -4.31
C SER A 282 18.49 16.91 -3.41
N GLU A 283 18.37 18.23 -3.41
CA GLU A 283 17.41 19.03 -2.66
C GLU A 283 15.97 18.73 -3.10
N LEU A 284 15.75 18.44 -4.39
CA LEU A 284 14.43 18.05 -4.89
C LEU A 284 13.99 16.69 -4.34
N LEU A 285 14.92 15.74 -4.25
CA LEU A 285 14.64 14.44 -3.66
C LEU A 285 14.39 14.57 -2.16
N GLU A 286 15.21 15.35 -1.45
CA GLU A 286 15.00 15.62 -0.02
C GLU A 286 13.64 16.26 0.22
N GLN A 287 13.31 17.34 -0.50
CA GLN A 287 12.02 18.01 -0.38
C GLN A 287 10.86 17.06 -0.69
N LEU A 288 10.94 16.26 -1.77
CA LEU A 288 9.93 15.26 -2.09
C LEU A 288 9.75 14.25 -0.96
N LEU A 289 10.84 13.69 -0.43
CA LEU A 289 10.76 12.64 0.60
C LEU A 289 10.41 13.17 1.99
N GLN A 290 10.64 14.44 2.28
CA GLN A 290 10.13 15.10 3.48
C GLN A 290 8.61 15.30 3.45
N HIS A 291 7.97 15.21 2.28
CA HIS A 291 6.51 15.32 2.10
C HIS A 291 5.78 13.99 1.98
N TYR A 292 6.47 12.87 2.24
CA TYR A 292 5.87 11.57 2.42
C TYR A 292 6.34 10.97 3.74
N CYS A 293 5.50 10.13 4.34
CA CYS A 293 5.86 9.39 5.55
C CYS A 293 5.51 7.92 5.42
N LEU A 294 6.21 7.12 6.22
CA LEU A 294 5.80 5.77 6.58
C LEU A 294 5.45 5.79 8.07
N MET A 295 4.21 5.40 8.36
CA MET A 295 3.68 5.30 9.70
C MET A 295 3.36 3.83 9.98
N VAL A 296 3.78 3.37 11.17
CA VAL A 296 3.48 2.04 11.69
C VAL A 296 2.71 2.21 12.99
N ALA A 297 1.51 1.64 13.06
CA ALA A 297 0.70 1.58 14.27
C ALA A 297 0.55 0.11 14.70
N VAL A 298 0.58 -0.13 16.00
CA VAL A 298 0.50 -1.47 16.60
C VAL A 298 -0.54 -1.49 17.71
N LYS A 299 -1.34 -2.56 17.71
CA LYS A 299 -2.15 -3.03 18.83
C LYS A 299 -1.76 -4.49 19.07
N ASP A 300 -1.21 -4.79 20.24
CA ASP A 300 -0.70 -6.12 20.60
C ASP A 300 -1.23 -6.52 21.98
N THR A 301 -2.47 -6.97 22.01
CA THR A 301 -3.15 -7.33 23.27
C THR A 301 -2.70 -8.68 23.82
N SER A 302 -2.23 -9.57 22.95
CA SER A 302 -1.79 -10.92 23.29
C SER A 302 -0.28 -11.04 23.52
N ASP A 303 0.47 -9.91 23.48
CA ASP A 303 1.92 -9.85 23.67
C ASP A 303 2.69 -10.78 22.70
N LEU A 304 2.35 -10.69 21.41
CA LEU A 304 2.95 -11.49 20.34
C LEU A 304 4.31 -10.94 19.88
N GLY A 305 4.78 -9.85 20.49
CA GLY A 305 6.00 -9.16 20.11
C GLY A 305 5.84 -8.27 18.87
N LEU A 306 4.62 -7.82 18.56
CA LEU A 306 4.37 -6.90 17.46
C LEU A 306 4.99 -5.52 17.71
N GLU A 307 5.31 -5.17 18.96
CA GLU A 307 6.06 -3.96 19.29
C GLU A 307 7.44 -3.90 18.61
N MET A 308 8.02 -5.04 18.20
CA MET A 308 9.25 -5.07 17.41
C MET A 308 9.13 -4.40 16.04
N MET A 309 7.90 -4.11 15.59
CA MET A 309 7.62 -3.43 14.32
C MET A 309 7.87 -1.90 14.35
N LEU A 310 8.11 -1.31 15.53
CA LEU A 310 8.21 0.13 15.75
C LEU A 310 9.63 0.70 15.56
#